data_AF-A0A522LNG6-F1
#
_entry.id   AF-A0A522LNG6-F1
#
_cell.length_a   1.000
_cell.length_b   1.000
_cell.length_c   1.000
_cell.angle_alpha   90.00
_cell.angle_beta   90.00
_cell.angle_gamma   90.00
#
_symmetry.space_group_name_H-M   'P 1'
#
loop_
_entity.id
_entity.type
_entity.pdbx_description
1 polymer ?
#
loop_
_entity_poly.entity_id
_entity_poly.type
_entity_poly.pdbx_seq_one_letter_code
_entity_poly.pdbx_strand_id
1 'polypeptide(L)'
;TLTKHEPDFSTWEDIYFGLDLAKAAAGLDIGQTVAVKSKAIVAVEALEGTDSLIRRAGKISRGRVVIVKVSKPKQDMRFDIPVVGLNTVKNLVKAKAACLAFEAGKTLFIDKEESIRLADKKGISIVAL
;
A
#
# COMPACT_ATOMS: atom_id res chain seq x y z
N THR A 1 11.81 4.06 5.83
CA THR A 1 11.03 4.95 4.93
C THR A 1 11.85 5.28 3.69
N LEU A 2 11.22 5.33 2.51
CA LEU A 2 11.88 5.64 1.24
C LEU A 2 11.71 7.11 0.81
N THR A 3 10.62 7.75 1.23
CA THR A 3 10.34 9.18 1.03
C THR A 3 11.02 10.03 2.10
N LYS A 4 11.18 11.33 1.82
CA LYS A 4 11.56 12.33 2.83
C LYS A 4 10.44 12.61 3.82
N HIS A 5 9.18 12.52 3.36
CA HIS A 5 8.03 12.62 4.24
C HIS A 5 7.87 11.33 5.05
N GLU A 6 8.05 11.42 6.36
CA GLU A 6 7.90 10.29 7.27
C GLU A 6 6.45 10.13 7.77
N PRO A 7 5.99 8.88 7.98
CA PRO A 7 4.70 8.64 8.59
C PRO A 7 4.62 9.23 10.00
N ASP A 8 3.51 9.89 10.33
CA ASP A 8 3.20 10.26 11.71
C ASP A 8 2.86 9.02 12.56
N PHE A 9 2.76 9.20 13.88
CA PHE A 9 2.46 8.12 14.83
C PHE A 9 1.18 7.35 14.43
N SER A 10 0.10 8.06 14.09
CA SER A 10 -1.17 7.43 13.70
C SER A 10 -1.06 6.62 12.41
N THR A 11 -0.23 7.08 11.48
CA THR A 11 0.03 6.39 10.21
C THR A 11 0.83 5.12 10.47
N TRP A 12 1.81 5.15 11.38
CA TRP A 12 2.51 3.94 11.81
C TRP A 12 1.58 2.92 12.48
N GLU A 13 0.67 3.36 13.34
CA GLU A 13 -0.34 2.47 13.92
C GLU A 13 -1.20 1.78 12.85
N ASP A 14 -1.64 2.53 11.83
CA ASP A 14 -2.41 1.99 10.71
C ASP A 14 -1.59 1.02 9.84
N ILE A 15 -0.30 1.29 9.65
CA ILE A 15 0.62 0.39 8.92
C ILE A 15 0.71 -0.95 9.64
N TYR A 16 1.01 -0.95 10.94
CA TYR A 16 1.17 -2.19 11.70
C TYR A 16 -0.15 -2.96 11.81
N PHE A 17 -1.26 -2.27 12.07
CA PHE A 17 -2.59 -2.88 12.06
C PHE A 17 -2.92 -3.51 10.70
N GLY A 18 -2.63 -2.81 9.60
CA GLY A 18 -2.87 -3.32 8.25
C GLY A 18 -1.96 -4.49 7.84
N LEU A 19 -0.75 -4.58 8.39
CA LEU A 19 0.21 -5.61 8.03
C LEU A 19 -0.30 -7.02 8.38
N ASP A 20 -0.80 -7.22 9.59
CA ASP A 20 -1.31 -8.52 10.05
C ASP A 20 -2.54 -8.94 9.25
N LEU A 21 -3.42 -7.98 8.96
CA LEU A 21 -4.62 -8.21 8.16
C LEU A 21 -4.32 -8.53 6.70
N ALA A 22 -3.36 -7.82 6.09
CA ALA A 22 -2.90 -8.11 4.73
C ALA A 22 -2.30 -9.51 4.64
N LYS A 23 -1.51 -9.93 5.64
CA LYS A 23 -0.97 -11.29 5.71
C LYS A 23 -2.06 -12.34 5.85
N ALA A 24 -3.09 -12.09 6.67
CA ALA A 24 -4.22 -12.99 6.82
C ALA A 24 -5.01 -13.13 5.49
N ALA A 25 -5.32 -12.01 4.82
CA ALA A 25 -5.99 -12.01 3.52
C ALA A 25 -5.17 -12.75 2.45
N ALA A 26 -3.85 -12.54 2.44
CA ALA A 26 -2.93 -13.21 1.52
C ALA A 26 -2.82 -14.72 1.82
N GLY A 27 -2.88 -15.11 3.09
CA GLY A 27 -2.89 -16.52 3.51
C GLY A 27 -4.17 -17.27 3.14
N LEU A 28 -5.29 -16.55 3.00
CA LEU A 28 -6.57 -17.07 2.50
C LEU A 28 -6.70 -17.00 0.96
N ASP A 29 -5.67 -16.52 0.27
CA ASP A 29 -5.66 -16.30 -1.18
C ASP A 29 -6.75 -15.36 -1.70
N ILE A 30 -7.24 -14.45 -0.85
CA ILE A 30 -8.24 -13.44 -1.22
C ILE A 30 -7.57 -12.34 -2.03
N GLY A 31 -6.49 -11.78 -1.49
CA GLY A 31 -5.69 -10.70 -2.06
C GLY A 31 -4.58 -10.31 -1.11
N GLN A 32 -3.75 -9.35 -1.49
CA GLN A 32 -2.48 -9.08 -0.78
C GLN A 32 -2.32 -7.62 -0.35
N THR A 33 -3.38 -6.81 -0.48
CA THR A 33 -3.37 -5.40 -0.14
C THR A 33 -4.59 -5.06 0.71
N VAL A 34 -4.42 -4.24 1.73
CA VAL A 34 -5.51 -3.66 2.52
C VAL A 34 -5.37 -2.15 2.58
N ALA A 35 -6.50 -1.47 2.76
CA ALA A 35 -6.57 -0.05 3.04
C ALA A 35 -7.11 0.18 4.45
N VAL A 36 -6.39 0.95 5.26
CA VAL A 36 -6.70 1.21 6.67
C VAL A 36 -6.78 2.71 6.91
N LYS A 37 -7.69 3.14 7.78
CA LYS A 37 -7.70 4.50 8.31
C LYS A 37 -8.18 4.48 9.76
N SER A 38 -7.35 4.97 10.67
CA SER A 38 -7.67 5.02 12.11
C SER A 38 -8.09 3.65 12.66
N LYS A 39 -7.30 2.61 12.33
CA LYS A 39 -7.53 1.20 12.65
C LYS A 39 -8.85 0.60 12.14
N ALA A 40 -9.53 1.28 11.22
CA ALA A 40 -10.67 0.73 10.50
C ALA A 40 -10.24 0.20 9.12
N ILE A 41 -10.68 -1.01 8.78
CA ILE A 41 -10.48 -1.59 7.44
C ILE A 41 -11.42 -0.89 6.47
N VAL A 42 -10.86 -0.12 5.55
CA VAL A 42 -11.61 0.60 4.50
C VAL A 42 -11.85 -0.31 3.30
N ALA A 43 -10.85 -1.11 2.93
CA ALA A 43 -10.94 -2.06 1.84
C ALA A 43 -9.93 -3.20 1.99
N VAL A 44 -10.30 -4.38 1.48
CA VAL A 44 -9.41 -5.53 1.25
C VAL A 44 -9.39 -5.79 -0.25
N GLU A 45 -8.21 -6.11 -0.79
CA GLU A 45 -8.02 -6.47 -2.20
C GLU A 45 -8.57 -7.85 -2.45
N ALA A 46 -9.24 -8.03 -3.58
CA ALA A 46 -9.53 -9.32 -4.16
C ALA A 46 -9.13 -9.32 -5.65
N LEU A 47 -10.00 -9.83 -6.53
CA LEU A 47 -9.74 -9.92 -7.97
C LEU A 47 -9.67 -8.57 -8.68
N GLU A 48 -10.11 -7.47 -8.08
CA GLU A 48 -10.13 -6.16 -8.74
C GLU A 48 -8.74 -5.52 -8.89
N GLY A 49 -7.76 -6.02 -8.13
CA GLY A 49 -6.40 -5.54 -8.10
C GLY A 49 -6.17 -4.24 -7.31
N THR A 50 -4.91 -4.00 -6.98
CA THR A 50 -4.45 -2.95 -6.05
C THR A 50 -4.90 -1.54 -6.47
N ASP A 51 -4.82 -1.23 -7.76
CA ASP A 51 -5.20 0.09 -8.28
C ASP A 51 -6.70 0.38 -8.12
N SER A 52 -7.55 -0.63 -8.31
CA SER A 52 -9.01 -0.51 -8.11
C SER A 52 -9.35 -0.39 -6.64
N LEU A 53 -8.66 -1.14 -5.78
CA LEU A 53 -8.77 -0.98 -4.33
C LEU A 53 -8.43 0.44 -3.89
N ILE A 54 -7.30 1.00 -4.32
CA ILE A 54 -6.86 2.35 -3.91
C ILE A 54 -7.91 3.39 -4.28
N ARG A 55 -8.46 3.31 -5.49
CA ARG A 55 -9.54 4.22 -5.93
C ARG A 55 -10.79 4.07 -5.08
N ARG A 56 -11.20 2.83 -4.77
CA ARG A 56 -12.36 2.53 -3.92
C ARG A 56 -12.16 3.04 -2.50
N ALA A 57 -11.01 2.77 -1.90
CA ALA A 57 -10.65 3.22 -0.56
C ALA A 57 -10.57 4.75 -0.45
N GLY A 58 -10.03 5.44 -1.45
CA GLY A 58 -10.00 6.90 -1.50
C GLY A 58 -11.40 7.53 -1.47
N LYS A 59 -12.37 6.94 -2.18
CA LYS A 59 -13.77 7.40 -2.18
C LYS A 59 -14.44 7.25 -0.80
N ILE A 60 -14.20 6.13 -0.13
CA ILE A 60 -14.80 5.82 1.18
C ILE A 60 -14.16 6.65 2.30
N SER A 61 -12.84 6.64 2.37
CA SER A 61 -12.07 7.26 3.46
C SER A 61 -12.08 8.79 3.44
N ARG A 62 -12.38 9.40 2.27
CA ARG A 62 -12.24 10.85 2.04
C ARG A 62 -10.81 11.36 2.29
N GLY A 63 -9.82 10.50 2.03
CA GLY A 63 -8.38 10.80 2.16
C GLY A 63 -7.75 10.31 3.46
N ARG A 64 -6.43 10.49 3.55
CA ARG A 64 -5.55 10.01 4.64
C ARG A 64 -5.58 8.50 4.89
N VAL A 65 -5.94 7.71 3.88
CA VAL A 65 -5.90 6.25 3.96
C VAL A 65 -4.47 5.72 3.84
N VAL A 66 -4.15 4.69 4.62
CA VAL A 66 -2.90 3.93 4.56
C VAL A 66 -3.13 2.67 3.73
N ILE A 67 -2.27 2.45 2.74
CA ILE A 67 -2.30 1.26 1.90
C ILE A 67 -1.16 0.35 2.34
N VAL A 68 -1.48 -0.89 2.70
CA VAL A 68 -0.49 -1.90 3.11
C VAL A 68 -0.55 -3.06 2.15
N LYS A 69 0.59 -3.39 1.53
CA LYS A 69 0.74 -4.50 0.57
C LYS A 69 1.76 -5.51 1.08
N VAL A 70 1.44 -6.79 0.99
CA VAL A 70 2.34 -7.88 1.38
C VAL A 70 2.55 -8.83 0.19
N SER A 71 3.50 -9.74 0.32
CA SER A 71 3.63 -10.90 -0.56
C SER A 71 2.89 -12.09 0.02
N LYS A 72 2.34 -12.95 -0.85
CA LYS A 72 1.68 -14.19 -0.40
C LYS A 72 2.71 -15.15 0.25
N PRO A 73 2.36 -15.87 1.33
CA PRO A 73 3.30 -16.76 2.03
C PRO A 73 3.99 -17.83 1.18
N LYS A 74 3.37 -18.25 0.07
CA LYS A 74 3.89 -19.28 -0.85
C LYS A 74 4.08 -18.75 -2.27
N GLN A 75 4.32 -17.44 -2.39
CA GLN A 75 4.51 -16.80 -3.69
C GLN A 75 5.80 -17.32 -4.34
N ASP A 76 5.69 -17.90 -5.54
CA ASP A 76 6.89 -18.20 -6.33
C ASP A 76 7.41 -16.89 -6.93
N MET A 77 8.44 -16.34 -6.29
CA MET A 77 9.07 -15.08 -6.66
C MET A 77 9.75 -15.09 -8.04
N ARG A 78 9.81 -16.24 -8.74
CA ARG A 78 10.30 -16.27 -10.13
C ARG A 78 9.20 -15.96 -11.15
N PHE A 79 7.95 -16.17 -10.77
CA PHE A 79 6.82 -16.06 -11.68
C PHE A 79 5.78 -15.01 -11.25
N ASP A 80 5.69 -14.71 -9.96
CA ASP A 80 4.61 -13.88 -9.41
C ASP A 80 5.13 -12.90 -8.35
N ILE A 81 6.00 -11.98 -8.76
CA ILE A 81 6.54 -10.95 -7.86
C ILE A 81 5.49 -9.85 -7.65
N PRO A 82 5.10 -9.52 -6.40
CA PRO A 82 4.26 -8.37 -6.12
C PRO A 82 4.87 -7.08 -6.68
N VAL A 83 4.07 -6.26 -7.37
CA VAL A 83 4.55 -5.04 -8.02
C VAL A 83 3.86 -3.79 -7.45
N VAL A 84 4.64 -2.74 -7.24
CA VAL A 84 4.16 -1.36 -7.12
C VAL A 84 4.95 -0.47 -8.07
N GLY A 85 4.37 0.63 -8.52
CA GLY A 85 5.09 1.57 -9.37
C GLY A 85 4.42 2.92 -9.50
N LEU A 86 4.86 3.69 -10.50
CA LEU A 86 4.42 5.07 -10.69
C LEU A 86 2.90 5.19 -10.84
N ASN A 87 2.23 4.24 -11.53
CA ASN A 87 0.78 4.25 -11.65
C ASN A 87 0.07 4.08 -10.30
N THR A 88 0.59 3.18 -9.45
CA THR A 88 0.12 2.99 -8.08
C THR A 88 0.24 4.30 -7.30
N VAL A 89 1.39 4.99 -7.39
CA VAL A 89 1.57 6.28 -6.72
C VAL A 89 0.63 7.36 -7.27
N LYS A 90 0.41 7.42 -8.59
CA LYS A 90 -0.61 8.33 -9.18
C LYS A 90 -2.00 8.06 -8.60
N ASN A 91 -2.36 6.79 -8.37
CA ASN A 91 -3.63 6.43 -7.74
C ASN A 91 -3.68 6.83 -6.26
N LEU A 92 -2.58 6.67 -5.51
CA LEU A 92 -2.47 7.14 -4.12
C LEU A 92 -2.70 8.66 -4.01
N VAL A 93 -2.12 9.43 -4.93
CA VAL A 93 -2.32 10.88 -5.01
C VAL A 93 -3.80 11.22 -5.25
N LYS A 94 -4.45 10.55 -6.21
CA LYS A 94 -5.89 10.74 -6.48
C LYS A 94 -6.75 10.36 -5.27
N ALA A 95 -6.36 9.31 -4.54
CA ALA A 95 -7.03 8.86 -3.32
C ALA A 95 -6.72 9.74 -2.09
N LYS A 96 -5.82 10.72 -2.21
CA LYS A 96 -5.28 11.51 -1.09
C LYS A 96 -4.78 10.61 0.04
N ALA A 97 -4.10 9.51 -0.31
CA ALA A 97 -3.56 8.56 0.66
C ALA A 97 -2.50 9.21 1.56
N ALA A 98 -2.36 8.73 2.79
CA ALA A 98 -1.30 9.15 3.70
C ALA A 98 -0.01 8.37 3.46
N CYS A 99 -0.11 7.06 3.21
CA CYS A 99 1.05 6.19 3.11
C CYS A 99 0.81 4.98 2.20
N LEU A 100 1.88 4.52 1.55
CA LEU A 100 2.04 3.16 1.02
C LEU A 100 3.10 2.43 1.83
N ALA A 101 2.73 1.33 2.47
CA ALA A 101 3.65 0.42 3.13
C ALA A 101 3.68 -0.93 2.39
N PHE A 102 4.87 -1.51 2.22
CA PHE A 102 5.05 -2.82 1.61
C PHE A 102 6.26 -3.56 2.17
N GLU A 103 6.34 -4.88 1.97
CA GLU A 103 7.47 -5.69 2.44
C GLU A 103 8.75 -5.46 1.60
N ALA A 104 9.84 -5.08 2.28
CA ALA A 104 11.16 -4.93 1.68
C ALA A 104 11.66 -6.26 1.09
N GLY A 105 12.32 -6.19 -0.07
CA GLY A 105 12.88 -7.36 -0.75
C GLY A 105 11.84 -8.34 -1.34
N LYS A 106 10.54 -8.15 -1.09
CA LYS A 106 9.46 -9.01 -1.61
C LYS A 106 8.53 -8.32 -2.61
N THR A 107 8.74 -7.04 -2.88
CA THR A 107 7.95 -6.27 -3.83
C THR A 107 8.88 -5.60 -4.83
N LEU A 108 8.63 -5.81 -6.13
CA LEU A 108 9.30 -5.07 -7.20
C LEU A 108 8.73 -3.66 -7.28
N PHE A 109 9.60 -2.66 -7.17
CA PHE A 109 9.23 -1.26 -7.32
C PHE A 109 9.69 -0.73 -8.68
N ILE A 110 8.75 -0.59 -9.62
CA ILE A 110 8.98 -0.04 -10.96
C ILE A 110 8.95 1.49 -10.91
N ASP A 111 9.86 2.15 -11.64
CA ASP A 111 9.97 3.62 -11.69
C ASP A 111 10.11 4.25 -10.29
N LYS A 112 10.90 3.60 -9.42
CA LYS A 112 11.04 3.94 -8.00
C LYS A 112 11.39 5.41 -7.77
N GLU A 113 12.36 5.96 -8.51
CA GLU A 113 12.83 7.33 -8.34
C GLU A 113 11.78 8.38 -8.71
N GLU A 114 11.04 8.16 -9.80
CA GLU A 114 9.93 9.03 -10.19
C GLU A 114 8.78 8.93 -9.18
N SER A 115 8.49 7.72 -8.71
CA SER A 115 7.47 7.43 -7.70
C SER A 115 7.75 8.13 -6.37
N ILE A 116 8.99 8.05 -5.87
CA ILE A 116 9.40 8.74 -4.63
C ILE A 116 9.29 10.25 -4.79
N ARG A 117 9.78 10.82 -5.90
CA ARG A 117 9.67 12.27 -6.17
C ARG A 117 8.22 12.75 -6.20
N LEU A 118 7.31 11.98 -6.82
CA LEU A 118 5.89 12.30 -6.86
C LEU A 118 5.26 12.22 -5.47
N ALA A 119 5.58 11.18 -4.69
CA ALA A 119 5.06 10.98 -3.34
C ALA A 119 5.52 12.10 -2.39
N ASP A 120 6.80 12.46 -2.40
CA ASP A 120 7.36 13.57 -1.62
C ASP A 120 6.66 14.90 -1.96
N LYS A 121 6.48 15.21 -3.25
CA LYS A 121 5.79 16.43 -3.70
C LYS A 121 4.33 16.49 -3.22
N LYS A 122 3.73 15.35 -2.93
CA LYS A 122 2.32 15.23 -2.53
C LYS A 122 2.13 14.93 -1.05
N GLY A 123 3.21 14.85 -0.27
CA GLY A 123 3.15 14.55 1.16
C GLY A 123 2.63 13.14 1.44
N ILE A 124 2.98 12.17 0.60
CA ILE A 124 2.62 10.76 0.79
C ILE A 124 3.88 10.02 1.22
N SER A 125 3.82 9.28 2.33
CA SER A 125 4.94 8.45 2.76
C SER A 125 4.99 7.13 1.99
N ILE A 126 6.19 6.67 1.66
CA ILE A 126 6.42 5.32 1.13
C ILE A 126 7.35 4.59 2.09
N VAL A 127 6.91 3.44 2.60
CA VAL A 127 7.62 2.64 3.60
C VAL A 127 7.86 1.24 3.05
N ALA A 128 9.12 0.82 3.06
CA ALA A 128 9.50 -0.58 2.92
C ALA A 128 9.76 -1.12 4.33
N LEU A 129 9.03 -2.17 4.72
CA LEU A 129 9.07 -2.85 6.02
C LEU A 129 10.01 -4.05 6.01
#